data_AF-A0A4Q5KXS9-F1
#
_entry.id   AF-A0A4Q5KXS9-F1
#
_cell.length_a   1.000
_cell.length_b   1.000
_cell.length_c   1.000
_cell.angle_alpha   90.00
_cell.angle_beta   90.00
_cell.angle_gamma   90.00
#
_symmetry.space_group_name_H-M   'P 1'
#
loop_
_entity.id
_entity.type
_entity.pdbx_description
1 polymer ?
#
loop_
_entity_poly.entity_id
_entity_poly.type
_entity_poly.pdbx_seq_one_letter_code
_entity_poly.pdbx_strand_id
1 'polypeptide(L)'
;MGFNKLYFKFSLSQARILLILLLVSCSAFSYETSIDNVKFEQGIILLSFSDGKIQQLESEVEPDFLDYKYTLLDVNFDGIEDLIVTEQNGRNSLSMVYTYNQHLAQVNEHIYFEITGLRVNSNKRYICGVNQLSRENTQLVYKYSESKSDVFNFNYVSNKGYSLIHNDKKEIDEKTFSQMLDQCVMNKSV
;
A
#
# COMPACT_ATOMS: atom_id res chain seq x y z
N MET A 1 55.07 -42.04 -65.07
CA MET A 1 53.80 -42.47 -65.70
C MET A 1 52.95 -43.05 -64.60
N GLY A 2 51.74 -42.62 -64.24
CA GLY A 2 50.80 -41.61 -64.67
C GLY A 2 49.64 -41.67 -63.65
N PHE A 3 49.03 -40.53 -63.36
CA PHE A 3 47.91 -40.36 -62.41
C PHE A 3 46.64 -41.16 -62.83
N ASN A 4 45.80 -41.58 -61.87
CA ASN A 4 44.42 -41.05 -61.78
C ASN A 4 43.64 -41.41 -60.49
N LYS A 5 42.76 -40.46 -60.15
CA LYS A 5 41.96 -40.18 -58.94
C LYS A 5 40.75 -41.11 -58.68
N LEU A 6 40.21 -41.05 -57.44
CA LEU A 6 38.81 -40.74 -57.00
C LEU A 6 38.52 -41.48 -55.66
N TYR A 7 38.35 -40.87 -54.47
CA TYR A 7 37.36 -39.93 -53.88
C TYR A 7 36.32 -40.61 -52.93
N PHE A 8 36.25 -40.06 -51.70
CA PHE A 8 35.16 -40.07 -50.68
C PHE A 8 34.80 -41.40 -49.99
N LYS A 9 34.38 -41.49 -48.71
CA LYS A 9 33.80 -40.52 -47.75
C LYS A 9 33.96 -41.11 -46.33
N PHE A 10 34.33 -40.28 -45.34
CA PHE A 10 34.36 -40.66 -43.92
C PHE A 10 32.93 -40.74 -43.34
N SER A 11 32.66 -41.77 -42.54
CA SER A 11 31.50 -41.87 -41.66
C SER A 11 32.00 -41.93 -40.21
N LEU A 12 31.98 -40.80 -39.51
CA LEU A 12 32.19 -40.71 -38.07
C LEU A 12 30.85 -41.00 -37.39
N SER A 13 30.74 -42.12 -36.69
CA SER A 13 29.67 -42.38 -35.73
C SER A 13 30.27 -42.82 -34.42
N GLN A 14 29.80 -42.20 -33.33
CA GLN A 14 30.10 -42.48 -31.92
C GLN A 14 31.33 -41.77 -31.32
N ALA A 15 31.36 -40.44 -31.44
CA ALA A 15 31.94 -39.61 -30.37
C ALA A 15 30.86 -39.35 -29.32
N ARG A 16 31.05 -39.89 -28.12
CA ARG A 16 30.26 -39.56 -26.93
C ARG A 16 30.40 -38.07 -26.62
N ILE A 17 29.42 -37.27 -27.03
CA ILE A 17 29.28 -35.88 -26.63
C ILE A 17 28.65 -35.88 -25.24
N LEU A 18 29.46 -35.62 -24.23
CA LEU A 18 29.02 -35.30 -22.87
C LEU A 18 28.44 -33.89 -22.91
N LEU A 19 27.12 -33.78 -23.12
CA LEU A 19 26.38 -32.52 -23.07
C LEU A 19 26.14 -32.16 -21.59
N ILE A 20 27.03 -31.36 -21.01
CA ILE A 20 26.78 -30.73 -19.71
C ILE A 20 25.77 -29.59 -19.96
N LEU A 21 24.50 -29.88 -19.74
CA LEU A 21 23.44 -28.87 -19.61
C LEU A 21 23.69 -28.08 -18.31
N LEU A 22 24.43 -26.98 -18.43
CA LEU A 22 24.42 -25.93 -17.42
C LEU A 22 23.03 -25.27 -17.48
N LEU A 23 22.09 -25.82 -16.71
CA LEU A 23 20.90 -25.09 -16.30
C LEU A 23 21.40 -23.94 -15.42
N VAL A 24 21.67 -22.79 -16.05
CA VAL A 24 21.70 -21.52 -15.34
C VAL A 24 20.27 -21.33 -14.85
N SER A 25 20.00 -21.80 -13.63
CA SER A 25 18.88 -21.31 -12.85
C SER A 25 19.13 -19.83 -12.68
N CYS A 26 18.59 -19.04 -13.62
CA CYS A 26 18.36 -17.63 -13.40
C CYS A 26 17.38 -17.59 -12.24
N SER A 27 17.91 -17.56 -11.01
CA SER A 27 17.18 -17.00 -9.90
C SER A 27 16.87 -15.60 -10.36
N ALA A 28 15.66 -15.39 -10.88
CA ALA A 28 15.06 -14.09 -10.94
C ALA A 28 15.06 -13.62 -9.49
N PHE A 29 16.14 -12.91 -9.12
CA PHE A 29 16.16 -12.11 -7.93
C PHE A 29 15.02 -11.14 -8.19
N SER A 30 13.89 -11.38 -7.54
CA SER A 30 12.86 -10.37 -7.41
C SER A 30 13.54 -9.25 -6.67
N TYR A 31 14.09 -8.29 -7.41
CA TYR A 31 14.48 -7.03 -6.81
C TYR A 31 13.19 -6.49 -6.20
N GLU A 32 13.15 -6.41 -4.87
CA GLU A 32 12.06 -5.76 -4.16
C GLU A 32 12.13 -4.27 -4.55
N THR A 33 11.40 -3.90 -5.60
CA THR A 33 11.20 -2.51 -5.98
C THR A 33 10.39 -1.85 -4.86
N SER A 34 10.98 -0.85 -4.23
CA SER A 34 10.38 -0.06 -3.15
C SER A 34 10.41 1.41 -3.50
N ILE A 35 9.58 2.21 -2.84
CA ILE A 35 9.57 3.67 -3.01
C ILE A 35 10.73 4.24 -2.18
N ASP A 36 11.68 4.88 -2.82
CA ASP A 36 12.84 5.49 -2.16
C ASP A 36 12.56 6.93 -1.71
N ASN A 37 11.81 7.67 -2.53
CA ASN A 37 11.54 9.08 -2.27
C ASN A 37 10.20 9.51 -2.86
N VAL A 38 9.53 10.42 -2.15
CA VAL A 38 8.29 11.06 -2.57
C VAL A 38 8.50 12.56 -2.53
N LYS A 39 8.17 13.23 -3.63
CA LYS A 39 8.21 14.69 -3.74
C LYS A 39 6.82 15.21 -4.11
N PHE A 40 6.39 16.24 -3.41
CA PHE A 40 5.15 16.96 -3.70
C PHE A 40 5.45 18.16 -4.60
N GLU A 41 4.73 18.27 -5.70
CA GLU A 41 4.70 19.43 -6.59
C GLU A 41 3.25 19.85 -6.79
N GLN A 42 2.99 21.09 -7.23
CA GLN A 42 1.62 21.56 -7.40
C GLN A 42 0.85 20.64 -8.36
N GLY A 43 -0.22 20.00 -7.86
CA GLY A 43 -1.07 19.08 -8.61
C GLY A 43 -0.50 17.67 -8.81
N ILE A 44 0.70 17.38 -8.27
CA ILE A 44 1.46 16.17 -8.64
C ILE A 44 2.20 15.58 -7.43
N ILE A 45 2.21 14.25 -7.35
CA ILE A 45 3.13 13.50 -6.49
C ILE A 45 4.13 12.75 -7.38
N LEU A 46 5.43 13.01 -7.19
CA LEU A 46 6.51 12.32 -7.88
C LEU A 46 7.11 11.24 -6.97
N LEU A 47 7.12 10.00 -7.46
CA LEU A 47 7.66 8.83 -6.78
C LEU A 47 8.95 8.38 -7.46
N SER A 48 10.02 8.23 -6.70
CA SER A 48 11.27 7.60 -7.15
C SER A 48 11.37 6.21 -6.53
N PHE A 49 11.60 5.19 -7.35
CA PHE A 49 11.74 3.81 -6.92
C PHE A 49 13.20 3.37 -6.85
N SER A 50 13.47 2.34 -6.05
CA SER A 50 14.80 1.76 -5.83
C SER A 50 15.48 1.19 -7.09
N ASP A 51 14.69 0.87 -8.12
CA ASP A 51 15.18 0.45 -9.44
C ASP A 51 15.46 1.62 -10.40
N GLY A 52 15.30 2.86 -9.94
CA GLY A 52 15.49 4.08 -10.72
C GLY A 52 14.27 4.49 -11.55
N LYS A 53 13.16 3.75 -11.51
CA LYS A 53 11.89 4.18 -12.12
C LYS A 53 11.37 5.44 -11.42
N ILE A 54 10.77 6.32 -12.20
CA ILE A 54 10.01 7.47 -11.70
C ILE A 54 8.56 7.30 -12.11
N GLN A 55 7.63 7.55 -11.19
CA GLN A 55 6.20 7.62 -11.46
C GLN A 55 5.66 8.99 -11.06
N GLN A 56 4.77 9.52 -11.90
CA GLN A 56 4.01 10.72 -11.62
C GLN A 56 2.57 10.32 -11.30
N LEU A 57 2.02 10.84 -10.21
CA LEU A 57 0.60 10.74 -9.87
C LEU A 57 -0.01 12.13 -9.95
N GLU A 58 -1.07 12.27 -10.74
CA GLU A 58 -1.94 13.45 -10.67
C GLU A 58 -2.67 13.44 -9.32
N SER A 59 -2.68 14.58 -8.63
CA SER A 59 -3.22 14.69 -7.27
C SER A 59 -3.66 16.11 -6.96
N GLU A 60 -4.53 16.30 -5.97
CA GLU A 60 -4.97 17.62 -5.54
C GLU A 60 -4.00 18.29 -4.55
N VAL A 61 -2.78 17.76 -4.40
CA VAL A 61 -1.78 18.34 -3.49
C VAL A 61 -1.39 19.76 -3.90
N GLU A 62 -1.40 20.65 -2.93
CA GLU A 62 -1.01 22.05 -3.08
C GLU A 62 0.09 22.42 -2.07
N PRO A 63 1.34 21.96 -2.28
CA PRO A 63 2.42 22.07 -1.28
C PRO A 63 2.85 23.51 -0.98
N ASP A 64 2.46 24.47 -1.82
CA ASP A 64 2.68 25.90 -1.58
C ASP A 64 1.74 26.46 -0.50
N PHE A 65 0.61 25.81 -0.23
CA PHE A 65 -0.43 26.26 0.70
C PHE A 65 -0.63 25.35 1.91
N LEU A 66 -0.33 24.06 1.77
CA LEU A 66 -0.56 23.03 2.78
C LEU A 66 0.72 22.23 3.05
N ASP A 67 0.89 21.79 4.30
CA ASP A 67 2.01 20.92 4.68
C ASP A 67 1.63 19.45 4.44
N TYR A 68 2.36 18.79 3.56
CA TYR A 68 2.17 17.38 3.24
C TYR A 68 3.34 16.55 3.74
N LYS A 69 3.02 15.42 4.37
CA LYS A 69 3.99 14.37 4.68
C LYS A 69 3.56 13.06 4.05
N TYR A 70 4.53 12.17 3.87
CA TYR A 70 4.22 10.80 3.48
C TYR A 70 4.72 9.79 4.51
N THR A 71 4.14 8.60 4.45
CA THR A 71 4.61 7.41 5.14
C THR A 71 4.40 6.23 4.20
N LEU A 72 5.34 5.30 4.24
CA LEU A 72 5.24 4.03 3.53
C LEU A 72 4.83 2.95 4.52
N LEU A 73 3.73 2.28 4.23
CA LEU A 73 3.16 1.29 5.14
C LEU A 73 2.25 0.34 4.37
N ASP A 74 2.39 -0.95 4.62
CA ASP A 74 1.49 -1.99 4.13
C ASP A 74 0.12 -1.87 4.84
N VAL A 75 -0.88 -1.28 4.16
CA VAL A 75 -2.23 -1.04 4.71
C VAL A 75 -3.27 -2.05 4.23
N ASN A 76 -2.98 -2.72 3.12
CA ASN A 76 -3.85 -3.76 2.55
C ASN A 76 -3.41 -5.18 2.97
N PHE A 77 -2.28 -5.29 3.68
CA PHE A 77 -1.69 -6.50 4.24
C PHE A 77 -1.24 -7.51 3.19
N ASP A 78 -0.81 -7.03 2.02
CA ASP A 78 -0.26 -7.86 0.95
C ASP A 78 1.26 -8.08 1.05
N GLY A 79 1.91 -7.46 2.04
CA GLY A 79 3.35 -7.54 2.28
C GLY A 79 4.17 -6.50 1.53
N ILE A 80 3.54 -5.60 0.78
CA ILE A 80 4.19 -4.49 0.06
C ILE A 80 3.77 -3.17 0.69
N GLU A 81 4.70 -2.22 0.79
CA GLU A 81 4.39 -0.92 1.36
C GLU A 81 3.56 -0.07 0.39
N ASP A 82 2.49 0.53 0.91
CA ASP A 82 1.64 1.48 0.21
C ASP A 82 2.05 2.92 0.51
N LEU A 83 1.66 3.85 -0.35
CA LEU A 83 1.88 5.27 -0.16
C LEU A 83 0.73 5.91 0.63
N ILE A 84 1.05 6.48 1.78
CA ILE A 84 0.11 7.29 2.56
C ILE A 84 0.56 8.75 2.48
N VAL A 85 -0.25 9.61 1.87
CA VAL A 85 -0.04 11.05 1.86
C VAL A 85 -0.93 11.69 2.91
N THR A 86 -0.36 12.50 3.79
CA THR A 86 -1.07 13.12 4.91
C THR A 86 -0.95 14.63 4.83
N GLU A 87 -2.09 15.30 4.70
CA GLU A 87 -2.22 16.74 4.89
C GLU A 87 -2.15 17.07 6.39
N GLN A 88 -1.15 17.83 6.81
CA GLN A 88 -0.92 18.18 8.21
C GLN A 88 -1.74 19.40 8.63
N ASN A 89 -2.96 19.17 9.09
CA ASN A 89 -3.78 20.21 9.73
C ASN A 89 -4.01 19.95 11.24
N GLY A 90 -2.91 19.90 12.01
CA GLY A 90 -2.97 19.70 13.46
C GLY A 90 -3.57 18.34 13.86
N ARG A 91 -4.66 18.35 14.66
CA ARG A 91 -5.33 17.11 15.12
C ARG A 91 -6.20 16.44 14.06
N ASN A 92 -6.51 17.14 12.97
CA ASN A 92 -7.40 16.67 11.90
C ASN A 92 -6.61 16.50 10.61
N SER A 93 -5.59 15.66 10.63
CA SER A 93 -4.82 15.33 9.44
C SER A 93 -5.58 14.35 8.57
N LEU A 94 -5.89 14.74 7.33
CA LEU A 94 -6.46 13.87 6.31
C LEU A 94 -5.36 13.03 5.68
N SER A 95 -5.55 11.71 5.67
CA SER A 95 -4.65 10.77 5.00
C SER A 95 -5.34 10.22 3.74
N MET A 96 -4.68 10.39 2.60
CA MET A 96 -5.02 9.78 1.32
C MET A 96 -4.11 8.57 1.11
N VAL A 97 -4.70 7.42 0.77
CA VAL A 97 -3.95 6.18 0.65
C VAL A 97 -3.96 5.67 -0.78
N TYR A 98 -2.77 5.42 -1.31
CA TYR A 98 -2.53 4.89 -2.64
C TYR A 98 -1.83 3.54 -2.51
N THR A 99 -2.49 2.48 -2.96
CA THR A 99 -1.93 1.13 -2.84
C THR A 99 -0.94 0.81 -3.95
N TYR A 100 0.06 -0.01 -3.65
CA TYR A 100 0.98 -0.51 -4.68
C TYR A 100 0.35 -1.67 -5.46
N ASN A 101 0.54 -1.67 -6.77
CA ASN A 101 0.10 -2.74 -7.66
C ASN A 101 1.30 -3.54 -8.14
N GLN A 102 1.53 -4.71 -7.54
CA GLN A 102 2.62 -5.60 -7.90
C GLN A 102 2.60 -6.09 -9.36
N HIS A 103 1.41 -6.22 -9.96
CA HIS A 103 1.29 -6.70 -11.34
C HIS A 103 1.71 -5.65 -12.36
N LEU A 104 1.45 -4.38 -12.05
CA LEU A 104 1.82 -3.23 -12.89
C LEU A 104 3.16 -2.60 -12.45
N ALA A 105 3.73 -3.05 -11.33
CA ALA A 105 4.92 -2.53 -10.68
C ALA A 105 4.85 -1.00 -10.49
N GLN A 106 3.72 -0.50 -9.97
CA GLN A 106 3.47 0.94 -9.80
C GLN A 106 2.46 1.20 -8.68
N VAL A 107 2.46 2.41 -8.13
CA VAL A 107 1.40 2.86 -7.22
C VAL A 107 0.12 3.13 -8.03
N ASN A 108 -1.04 2.75 -7.51
CA ASN A 108 -2.32 3.03 -8.17
C ASN A 108 -2.57 4.54 -8.25
N GLU A 109 -3.07 5.02 -9.39
CA GLU A 109 -3.32 6.46 -9.62
C GLU A 109 -4.52 6.99 -8.82
N HIS A 110 -5.45 6.09 -8.48
CA HIS A 110 -6.63 6.44 -7.71
C HIS A 110 -6.41 6.19 -6.22
N ILE A 111 -6.94 7.11 -5.42
CA ILE A 111 -7.00 6.98 -3.97
C ILE A 111 -7.85 5.75 -3.63
N TYR A 112 -7.25 4.83 -2.90
CA TYR A 112 -7.87 3.60 -2.44
C TYR A 112 -8.88 3.86 -1.31
N PHE A 113 -8.56 4.77 -0.40
CA PHE A 113 -9.50 5.42 0.53
C PHE A 113 -8.87 6.66 1.17
N GLU A 114 -9.73 7.46 1.80
CA GLU A 114 -9.34 8.63 2.61
C GLU A 114 -9.82 8.45 4.04
N ILE A 115 -9.01 8.89 5.00
CA ILE A 115 -9.39 8.84 6.42
C ILE A 115 -8.66 9.90 7.23
N THR A 116 -9.37 10.51 8.20
CA THR A 116 -8.74 11.41 9.17
C THR A 116 -8.13 10.60 10.31
N GLY A 117 -6.91 10.95 10.71
CA GLY A 117 -6.24 10.33 11.85
C GLY A 117 -5.93 8.84 11.65
N LEU A 118 -5.46 8.45 10.46
CA LEU A 118 -5.12 7.08 10.11
C LEU A 118 -4.24 6.42 11.18
N ARG A 119 -4.62 5.21 11.57
CA ARG A 119 -3.86 4.30 12.44
C ARG A 119 -3.90 2.90 11.85
N VAL A 120 -2.80 2.19 11.98
CA VAL A 120 -2.73 0.77 11.63
C VAL A 120 -2.70 -0.04 12.91
N ASN A 121 -3.55 -1.07 12.99
CA ASN A 121 -3.55 -1.91 14.17
C ASN A 121 -2.23 -2.67 14.30
N SER A 122 -1.76 -2.82 15.53
CA SER A 122 -0.56 -3.59 15.89
C SER A 122 -0.48 -5.01 15.30
N ASN A 123 -1.61 -5.67 15.09
CA ASN A 123 -1.68 -7.02 14.54
C ASN A 123 -1.75 -7.07 13.01
N LYS A 124 -1.68 -5.91 12.34
CA LYS A 124 -1.75 -5.77 10.87
C LYS A 124 -2.96 -6.48 10.25
N ARG A 125 -4.16 -6.27 10.80
CA ARG A 125 -5.42 -6.84 10.26
C ARG A 125 -6.43 -5.83 9.80
N TYR A 126 -6.26 -4.59 10.24
CA TYR A 126 -7.10 -3.48 9.83
C TYR A 126 -6.36 -2.17 10.09
N ILE A 127 -6.85 -1.16 9.40
CA ILE A 127 -6.56 0.22 9.68
C ILE A 127 -7.84 0.89 10.20
N CYS A 128 -7.68 1.98 10.92
CA CYS A 128 -8.81 2.77 11.37
C CYS A 128 -8.49 4.25 11.48
N GLY A 129 -9.53 5.04 11.70
CA GLY A 129 -9.43 6.48 11.85
C GLY A 129 -10.77 7.09 12.21
N VAL A 130 -10.74 8.37 12.55
CA VAL A 130 -11.87 9.09 13.14
C VAL A 130 -12.14 10.35 12.32
N ASN A 131 -13.27 10.36 11.64
CA ASN A 131 -13.72 11.49 10.83
C ASN A 131 -14.70 12.35 11.64
N GLN A 132 -14.39 13.63 11.82
CA GLN A 132 -15.32 14.58 12.41
C GLN A 132 -16.22 15.17 11.31
N LEU A 133 -17.46 14.69 11.21
CA LEU A 133 -18.42 15.13 10.18
C LEU A 133 -19.09 16.46 10.55
N SER A 134 -19.30 16.71 11.84
CA SER A 134 -19.79 17.98 12.37
C SER A 134 -19.32 18.18 13.81
N ARG A 135 -19.75 19.27 14.47
CA ARG A 135 -19.46 19.47 15.89
C ARG A 135 -19.91 18.31 16.75
N GLU A 136 -21.03 17.70 16.39
CA GLU A 136 -21.67 16.63 17.17
C GLU A 136 -21.41 15.28 16.53
N ASN A 137 -21.47 15.17 15.20
CA ASN A 137 -21.38 13.89 14.51
C ASN A 137 -19.93 13.51 14.21
N THR A 138 -19.53 12.35 14.70
CA THR A 138 -18.22 11.74 14.45
C THR A 138 -18.42 10.33 13.91
N GLN A 139 -17.50 9.90 13.07
CA GLN A 139 -17.49 8.59 12.45
C GLN A 139 -16.18 7.87 12.75
N LEU A 140 -16.27 6.69 13.32
CA LEU A 140 -15.16 5.76 13.50
C LEU A 140 -15.20 4.75 12.36
N VAL A 141 -14.13 4.68 11.57
CA VAL A 141 -14.04 3.80 10.40
C VAL A 141 -12.97 2.75 10.65
N TYR A 142 -13.33 1.49 10.40
CA TYR A 142 -12.43 0.34 10.37
C TYR A 142 -12.41 -0.22 8.95
N LYS A 143 -11.21 -0.42 8.39
CA LYS A 143 -11.02 -0.98 7.06
C LYS A 143 -10.15 -2.23 7.16
N TYR A 144 -10.70 -3.36 6.77
CA TYR A 144 -10.02 -4.67 6.79
C TYR A 144 -9.52 -5.07 5.40
N SER A 145 -10.21 -4.61 4.35
CA SER A 145 -9.85 -4.78 2.95
C SER A 145 -10.61 -3.79 2.09
N GLU A 146 -10.38 -3.80 0.78
CA GLU A 146 -11.04 -2.91 -0.19
C GLU A 146 -12.56 -3.00 -0.11
N SER A 147 -13.07 -4.22 0.01
CA SER A 147 -14.50 -4.53 0.02
C SER A 147 -15.09 -4.64 1.43
N LYS A 148 -14.26 -4.60 2.49
CA LYS A 148 -14.71 -4.84 3.86
C LYS A 148 -14.31 -3.69 4.80
N SER A 149 -15.32 -2.96 5.26
CA SER A 149 -15.22 -1.95 6.31
C SER A 149 -16.37 -2.05 7.29
N ASP A 150 -16.11 -1.60 8.52
CA ASP A 150 -17.14 -1.30 9.52
C ASP A 150 -17.11 0.20 9.81
N VAL A 151 -18.28 0.82 9.88
CA VAL A 151 -18.45 2.26 10.10
C VAL A 151 -19.41 2.47 11.25
N PHE A 152 -19.01 3.31 12.20
CA PHE A 152 -19.79 3.60 13.41
C PHE A 152 -19.97 5.11 13.54
N ASN A 153 -21.22 5.56 13.53
CA ASN A 153 -21.54 6.96 13.74
C ASN A 153 -21.91 7.19 15.20
N PHE A 154 -21.37 8.25 15.81
CA PHE A 154 -21.61 8.58 17.21
C PHE A 154 -21.54 10.09 17.45
N ASN A 155 -22.23 10.56 18.50
CA ASN A 155 -22.19 11.96 18.89
C ASN A 155 -21.08 12.22 19.92
N TYR A 156 -20.01 12.92 19.53
CA TYR A 156 -18.85 13.15 20.41
C TYR A 156 -19.15 14.11 21.57
N VAL A 157 -20.07 15.07 21.37
CA VAL A 157 -20.34 16.15 22.34
C VAL A 157 -21.43 15.76 23.33
N SER A 158 -22.53 15.15 22.87
CA SER A 158 -23.62 14.71 23.75
C SER A 158 -23.24 13.47 24.54
N ASN A 159 -22.41 12.60 23.95
CA ASN A 159 -22.10 11.30 24.51
C ASN A 159 -20.63 11.27 24.90
N LYS A 160 -20.24 11.96 25.99
CA LYS A 160 -18.95 11.77 26.68
C LYS A 160 -18.79 10.31 27.17
N GLY A 161 -18.76 9.36 26.24
CA GLY A 161 -18.56 7.92 26.39
C GLY A 161 -19.78 7.00 26.33
N TYR A 162 -21.04 7.46 26.24
CA TYR A 162 -22.15 6.57 26.62
C TYR A 162 -23.40 6.71 25.74
N SER A 163 -23.84 5.55 25.22
CA SER A 163 -25.14 5.16 24.64
C SER A 163 -25.48 5.43 23.15
N LEU A 164 -25.79 4.29 22.48
CA LEU A 164 -26.39 4.00 21.17
C LEU A 164 -25.58 4.34 19.92
N ILE A 165 -24.65 3.44 19.60
CA ILE A 165 -23.77 3.52 18.43
C ILE A 165 -24.30 2.55 17.39
N HIS A 166 -25.01 3.12 16.42
CA HIS A 166 -25.58 2.35 15.33
C HIS A 166 -24.53 2.20 14.23
N ASN A 167 -24.22 0.95 13.89
CA ASN A 167 -23.79 0.58 12.54
C ASN A 167 -25.04 0.06 11.83
N ASP A 168 -25.17 0.31 10.53
CA ASP A 168 -26.30 -0.14 9.68
C ASP A 168 -26.62 -1.64 9.78
N LYS A 169 -25.72 -2.44 10.39
CA LYS A 169 -25.85 -3.90 10.52
C LYS A 169 -25.94 -4.43 11.95
N LYS A 170 -25.56 -3.66 12.99
CA LYS A 170 -25.50 -4.19 14.38
C LYS A 170 -25.37 -3.11 15.45
N GLU A 171 -26.07 -3.28 16.57
CA GLU A 171 -25.82 -2.56 17.82
C GLU A 171 -24.60 -3.18 18.52
N ILE A 172 -23.62 -2.35 18.89
CA ILE A 172 -22.46 -2.77 19.69
C ILE A 172 -22.59 -2.21 21.10
N ASP A 173 -22.21 -3.02 22.10
CA ASP A 173 -22.17 -2.54 23.47
C ASP A 173 -21.05 -1.51 23.65
N GLU A 174 -21.22 -0.68 24.66
CA GLU A 174 -20.36 0.46 24.95
C GLU A 174 -18.92 0.07 25.31
N LYS A 175 -18.73 -1.05 26.03
CA LYS A 175 -17.39 -1.55 26.37
C LYS A 175 -16.63 -1.91 25.10
N THR A 176 -17.29 -2.63 24.19
CA THR A 176 -16.73 -2.98 22.89
C THR A 176 -16.39 -1.72 22.09
N PHE A 177 -17.28 -0.72 22.04
CA PHE A 177 -17.00 0.52 21.33
C PHE A 177 -15.82 1.30 21.95
N SER A 178 -15.75 1.42 23.28
CA SER A 178 -14.65 2.13 23.94
C SER A 178 -13.31 1.48 23.61
N GLN A 179 -13.24 0.15 23.61
CA GLN A 179 -12.02 -0.56 23.21
C GLN A 179 -11.66 -0.29 21.75
N MET A 180 -12.65 -0.26 20.86
CA MET A 180 -12.44 0.07 19.46
C MET A 180 -11.96 1.52 19.29
N LEU A 181 -12.56 2.48 20.01
CA LEU A 181 -12.15 3.87 19.95
C LEU A 181 -10.73 4.04 20.51
N ASP A 182 -10.40 3.41 21.63
CA ASP A 182 -9.07 3.46 22.24
C ASP A 182 -7.99 2.91 21.30
N GLN A 183 -8.27 1.84 20.57
CA GLN A 183 -7.34 1.29 19.57
C GLN A 183 -7.08 2.25 18.41
N CYS A 184 -8.02 3.15 18.10
CA CYS A 184 -7.91 4.10 16.98
C CYS A 184 -7.50 5.51 17.40
N VAL A 185 -7.77 5.91 18.64
CA VAL A 185 -7.51 7.26 19.17
C VAL A 185 -6.32 7.28 20.13
N MET A 186 -6.03 6.16 20.82
CA MET A 186 -5.15 6.12 21.99
C MET A 186 -4.05 5.04 21.92
N ASN A 187 -3.37 4.94 20.78
CA ASN A 187 -1.94 4.62 20.86
C ASN A 187 -1.19 5.94 21.03
N LYS A 188 -0.69 6.17 22.25
CA LYS A 188 0.39 7.12 22.51
C LYS A 188 1.44 6.90 21.42
N SER A 189 1.82 7.98 20.76
CA SER A 189 3.07 8.08 20.03
C SER A 189 4.14 7.32 20.82
N VAL A 190 4.68 6.26 20.22
CA VAL A 190 6.00 5.76 20.59
C VAL A 190 7.01 6.80 20.14
#